data_AF-A0A553G3Z3-F1
#
_entry.id   AF-A0A553G3Z3-F1
#
_cell.length_a   1.000
_cell.length_b   1.000
_cell.length_c   1.000
_cell.angle_alpha   90.00
_cell.angle_beta   90.00
_cell.angle_gamma   90.00
#
_symmetry.space_group_name_H-M   'P 1'
#
loop_
_entity.id
_entity.type
_entity.pdbx_description
1 polymer ?
#
loop_
_entity_poly.entity_id
_entity_poly.type
_entity_poly.pdbx_seq_one_letter_code
_entity_poly.pdbx_strand_id
1 'polypeptide(L)'
;MRLFPNTTEWPPNYRFAYLLMWAGAFIASGAAIAQGIWGADKLTFGILIVVAIYCIAMAILMPRWALNAREESARRAQARQAREELKRR
;
A
#
# COMPACT_ATOMS: atom_id res chain seq x y z
N MET A 1 -4.02 10.61 15.90
CA MET A 1 -3.85 10.03 14.56
C MET A 1 -5.20 10.02 13.87
N ARG A 2 -5.33 10.48 12.63
CA ARG A 2 -6.59 10.30 11.87
C ARG A 2 -6.74 8.79 11.59
N LEU A 3 -7.89 8.21 11.96
CA LEU A 3 -8.20 6.80 11.69
C LEU A 3 -8.22 6.48 10.19
N PHE A 4 -8.56 7.47 9.37
CA PHE A 4 -8.57 7.36 7.92
C PHE A 4 -7.57 8.35 7.32
N PRO A 5 -6.54 7.87 6.61
CA PRO A 5 -5.57 8.74 5.95
C PRO A 5 -6.22 9.50 4.79
N ASN A 6 -5.79 10.75 4.56
CA ASN A 6 -6.18 11.46 3.33
C ASN A 6 -5.33 10.94 2.15
N THR A 7 -5.79 9.87 1.51
CA THR A 7 -5.06 9.22 0.41
C THR A 7 -5.10 10.01 -0.90
N THR A 8 -5.81 11.14 -0.97
CA THR A 8 -5.91 11.96 -2.20
C THR A 8 -4.59 12.63 -2.57
N GLU A 9 -3.75 12.89 -1.57
CA GLU A 9 -2.44 13.53 -1.74
C GLU A 9 -1.34 12.52 -2.11
N TRP A 10 -1.64 11.22 -2.09
CA TRP A 10 -0.66 10.19 -2.38
C TRP A 10 -0.46 10.00 -3.89
N PRO A 11 0.77 9.66 -4.32
CA PRO A 11 1.02 9.28 -5.69
C PRO A 11 0.13 8.09 -6.11
N PRO A 12 -0.26 7.98 -7.40
CA PRO A 12 -1.18 6.93 -7.86
C PRO A 12 -0.75 5.50 -7.51
N ASN A 13 0.56 5.20 -7.55
CA ASN A 13 1.10 3.89 -7.16
C ASN A 13 0.91 3.60 -5.67
N TYR A 14 1.05 4.59 -4.78
CA TYR A 14 0.78 4.42 -3.35
C TYR A 14 -0.71 4.17 -3.09
N ARG A 15 -1.59 4.89 -3.79
CA ARG A 15 -3.04 4.65 -3.72
C ARG A 15 -3.42 3.26 -4.21
N PHE A 16 -2.82 2.82 -5.31
CA PHE A 16 -3.03 1.48 -5.85
C PHE A 16 -2.57 0.40 -4.85
N ALA A 17 -1.36 0.54 -4.31
CA ALA A 17 -0.84 -0.40 -3.31
C ALA A 17 -1.72 -0.45 -2.05
N TYR A 18 -2.24 0.70 -1.58
CA TYR A 18 -3.17 0.76 -0.46
C TYR A 18 -4.47 -0.03 -0.72
N LEU A 19 -5.06 0.13 -1.91
CA LEU A 19 -6.24 -0.64 -2.32
C LEU A 19 -5.92 -2.15 -2.43
N LEU A 20 -4.74 -2.48 -2.96
CA LEU A 20 -4.29 -3.87 -3.09
C LEU A 20 -4.12 -4.54 -1.73
N MET A 21 -3.61 -3.83 -0.73
CA MET A 21 -3.51 -4.35 0.65
C MET A 21 -4.89 -4.66 1.23
N TRP A 22 -5.86 -3.76 1.07
CA TRP A 22 -7.23 -4.04 1.52
C TRP A 22 -7.85 -5.21 0.76
N ALA A 23 -7.70 -5.26 -0.57
CA ALA A 23 -8.17 -6.39 -1.37
C ALA A 23 -7.55 -7.72 -0.93
N GLY A 24 -6.24 -7.74 -0.68
CA GLY A 24 -5.53 -8.91 -0.16
C GLY A 24 -6.05 -9.36 1.20
N ALA A 25 -6.33 -8.42 2.11
CA ALA A 25 -6.93 -8.72 3.41
C ALA A 25 -8.30 -9.38 3.27
N PHE A 26 -9.17 -8.85 2.40
CA PHE A 26 -10.50 -9.43 2.15
C PHE A 26 -10.41 -10.82 1.53
N ILE A 27 -9.57 -11.00 0.50
CA ILE A 27 -9.41 -12.29 -0.19
C ILE A 27 -8.84 -13.34 0.76
N ALA A 28 -7.78 -13.02 1.49
CA ALA A 28 -7.15 -13.96 2.42
C ALA A 28 -8.08 -14.34 3.58
N SER A 29 -8.82 -13.37 4.13
CA SER A 29 -9.82 -13.63 5.18
C SER A 29 -10.97 -14.50 4.67
N GLY A 30 -11.51 -14.20 3.48
CA GLY A 30 -12.55 -15.01 2.86
C GLY A 30 -12.10 -16.44 2.56
N ALA A 31 -10.88 -16.60 2.05
CA ALA A 31 -10.27 -17.90 1.83
C ALA A 31 -10.05 -18.68 3.14
N ALA A 32 -9.59 -18.02 4.21
CA ALA A 32 -9.42 -18.65 5.52
C ALA A 32 -10.76 -19.15 6.07
N ILE A 33 -11.81 -18.33 5.97
CA ILE A 33 -13.18 -18.72 6.38
C ILE A 33 -13.66 -19.93 5.57
N ALA A 34 -13.53 -19.89 4.24
CA ALA A 34 -13.93 -21.01 3.38
C ALA A 34 -13.17 -22.30 3.74
N GLN A 35 -11.86 -22.21 3.99
CA GLN A 35 -11.06 -23.36 4.44
C GLN A 35 -11.47 -23.89 5.80
N GLY A 36 -11.78 -23.00 6.75
CA GLY A 36 -12.26 -23.40 8.08
C GLY A 36 -13.59 -24.16 8.01
N ILE A 37 -14.45 -23.85 7.03
CA ILE A 37 -15.72 -24.53 6.80
C ILE A 37 -15.51 -25.88 6.10
N TRP A 38 -14.66 -25.94 5.07
CA TRP A 38 -14.50 -27.14 4.23
C TRP A 38 -13.40 -28.10 4.68
N GLY A 39 -12.64 -27.78 5.74
CA GLY A 39 -11.70 -28.71 6.37
C GLY A 39 -10.40 -28.92 5.57
N ALA A 40 -9.73 -27.83 5.21
CA ALA A 40 -8.45 -27.87 4.50
C ALA A 40 -7.23 -28.07 5.43
N ASP A 41 -6.04 -28.20 4.83
CA ASP A 41 -4.75 -28.29 5.52
C ASP A 41 -4.48 -27.11 6.47
N LYS A 42 -3.95 -27.44 7.67
CA LYS A 42 -3.66 -26.46 8.73
C LYS A 42 -2.57 -25.47 8.36
N LEU A 43 -1.60 -25.88 7.54
CA LEU A 43 -0.52 -24.99 7.10
C LEU A 43 -1.09 -23.87 6.22
N THR A 44 -1.92 -24.21 5.24
CA THR A 44 -2.56 -23.25 4.35
C THR A 44 -3.48 -22.31 5.12
N PHE A 45 -4.26 -22.83 6.07
CA PHE A 45 -5.09 -22.00 6.95
C PHE A 45 -4.26 -20.99 7.76
N GLY A 46 -3.14 -21.44 8.34
CA GLY A 46 -2.20 -20.57 9.05
C GLY A 46 -1.59 -19.49 8.16
N ILE A 47 -1.19 -19.84 6.94
CA ILE A 47 -0.64 -18.89 5.96
C ILE A 47 -1.69 -17.83 5.60
N LEU A 48 -2.94 -18.21 5.35
CA LEU A 48 -4.01 -17.28 5.00
C LEU A 48 -4.27 -16.25 6.12
N ILE A 49 -4.26 -16.69 7.38
CA ILE A 49 -4.39 -15.78 8.53
C ILE A 49 -3.22 -14.80 8.59
N VAL A 50 -1.98 -15.29 8.46
CA VAL A 50 -0.78 -14.45 8.51
C VAL A 50 -0.79 -13.42 7.37
N VAL A 51 -1.17 -13.83 6.16
CA VAL A 51 -1.28 -12.94 5.00
C VAL A 51 -2.35 -11.88 5.22
N ALA A 52 -3.52 -12.25 5.76
CA ALA A 52 -4.58 -11.29 6.07
C ALA A 52 -4.09 -10.22 7.08
N ILE A 53 -3.43 -10.65 8.15
CA ILE A 53 -2.85 -9.75 9.17
C ILE A 53 -1.79 -8.85 8.54
N TYR A 54 -0.89 -9.40 7.73
CA TYR A 54 0.15 -8.65 7.04
C TYR A 54 -0.42 -7.55 6.15
N CYS A 55 -1.45 -7.88 5.34
CA CYS A 55 -2.13 -6.92 4.49
C CYS A 55 -2.77 -5.78 5.30
N ILE A 56 -3.46 -6.09 6.41
CA ILE A 56 -4.06 -5.09 7.30
C ILE A 56 -2.98 -4.21 7.94
N ALA A 57 -1.92 -4.82 8.47
CA ALA A 57 -0.81 -4.10 9.09
C ALA A 57 -0.15 -3.14 8.10
N MET A 58 0.11 -3.59 6.86
CA MET A 58 0.65 -2.74 5.82
C MET A 58 -0.29 -1.59 5.47
N ALA A 59 -1.59 -1.83 5.30
CA ALA A 59 -2.55 -0.77 5.04
C ALA A 59 -2.59 0.29 6.15
N ILE A 60 -2.52 -0.12 7.42
CA ILE A 60 -2.52 0.78 8.58
C ILE A 60 -1.21 1.57 8.70
N LEU A 61 -0.06 0.96 8.37
CA LEU A 61 1.25 1.58 8.51
C LEU A 61 1.61 2.46 7.31
N MET A 62 1.06 2.18 6.12
CA MET A 62 1.32 2.92 4.87
C MET A 62 1.26 4.44 4.99
N PRO A 63 0.28 5.04 5.72
CA PRO A 63 0.21 6.49 5.89
C PRO A 63 1.44 7.13 6.53
N ARG A 64 2.26 6.37 7.26
CA ARG A 64 3.46 6.88 7.93
C ARG A 64 4.62 7.10 6.96
N TRP A 65 4.64 6.40 5.83
CA TRP A 65 5.73 6.41 4.86
C TRP A 65 5.26 6.70 3.42
N ALA A 66 3.96 6.89 3.21
CA ALA A 66 3.43 7.34 1.93
C ALA A 66 3.95 8.73 1.57
N LEU A 67 4.50 8.86 0.37
CA LEU A 67 4.99 10.14 -0.16
C LEU A 67 3.82 11.09 -0.44
N ASN A 68 4.06 12.40 -0.33
CA ASN A 68 3.13 13.40 -0.83
C ASN A 68 3.41 13.68 -2.31
N ALA A 69 2.44 13.42 -3.19
CA ALA A 69 2.57 13.57 -4.63
C ALA A 69 2.89 15.01 -5.06
N ARG A 70 2.39 15.99 -4.31
CA ARG A 70 2.62 17.40 -4.61
C ARG A 70 4.07 17.80 -4.31
N GLU A 71 4.60 17.35 -3.17
CA GLU A 71 6.00 17.59 -2.82
C GLU A 71 6.94 16.83 -3.74
N GLU A 72 6.61 15.59 -4.08
CA GLU A 72 7.44 14.77 -4.97
C GLU A 72 7.49 15.35 -6.40
N SER A 73 6.35 15.82 -6.92
CA SER A 73 6.32 16.47 -8.24
C SER A 73 7.08 17.80 -8.25
N ALA A 74 7.00 18.61 -7.17
CA ALA A 74 7.78 19.83 -7.03
C ALA A 74 9.29 19.55 -6.98
N ARG A 75 9.73 18.56 -6.20
CA ARG A 75 11.15 18.15 -6.15
C ARG A 75 11.65 17.64 -7.50
N ARG A 76 10.82 16.87 -8.21
CA ARG A 76 11.14 16.40 -9.58
C ARG A 76 11.22 17.56 -10.57
N ALA A 77 10.37 18.57 -10.46
CA ALA A 77 10.43 19.76 -11.31
C ALA A 77 11.71 20.58 -11.07
N GLN A 78 12.07 20.81 -9.81
CA GLN A 78 13.33 21.47 -9.44
C GLN A 78 14.55 20.71 -9.95
N ALA A 79 14.57 19.38 -9.80
CA ALA A 79 15.66 18.56 -10.32
C ALA A 79 15.76 18.60 -11.86
N ARG A 80 14.64 18.76 -12.58
CA ARG A 80 14.65 18.96 -14.04
C ARG A 80 15.23 20.32 -14.40
N GLN A 81 14.80 21.39 -13.74
CA GLN A 81 15.31 22.74 -13.97
C GLN A 81 16.82 22.83 -13.73
N ALA A 82 17.32 22.30 -12.61
CA ALA A 82 18.76 22.27 -12.32
C ALA A 82 19.56 21.49 -13.39
N ARG A 83 19.01 20.39 -13.92
CA ARG A 83 19.64 19.63 -15.02
C ARG A 83 19.64 20.40 -16.33
N GLU A 84 18.61 21.19 -16.62
CA GLU A 84 18.55 22.03 -17.82
C GLU A 84 19.52 23.21 -17.73
N GLU A 85 19.66 23.83 -16.55
CA GLU A 85 20.66 24.88 -16.31
C GLU A 85 22.09 24.37 -16.49
N LEU A 86 22.39 23.16 -16.01
CA LEU A 86 23.69 22.51 -16.22
C LEU A 86 23.98 22.20 -17.69
N LYS A 87 22.95 21.94 -18.51
CA LYS A 87 23.11 21.71 -19.97
C LYS A 87 23.30 22.99 -20.77
N ARG A 88 22.88 24.14 -20.21
CA ARG A 88 23.00 25.47 -20.86
C ARG A 88 24.33 26.16 -20.55
N ARG A 89 25.10 25.65 -19.57
CA ARG A 89 26.48 26.05 -19.31
C ARG A 89 27.44 25.17 -20.10
#